data_AF-A0A366WZA9-F1
#
_entry.id   AF-A0A366WZA9-F1
#
_cell.length_a   1.000
_cell.length_b   1.000
_cell.length_c   1.000
_cell.angle_alpha   90.00
_cell.angle_beta   90.00
_cell.angle_gamma   90.00
#
_symmetry.space_group_name_H-M   'P 1'
#
loop_
_entity.id
_entity.type
_entity.pdbx_description
1 polymer ?
#
loop_
_entity_poly.entity_id
_entity_poly.type
_entity_poly.pdbx_seq_one_letter_code
_entity_poly.pdbx_strand_id
1 'polypeptide(L)'
;MQALAQDTQPSRPPSAYAEGLRTELRTLWRNILLKRAPHVASWVEAKPLPSIPTGQAAIPYLQAMSIWFQLLRIIDENAEVRNRRQIETQKGAQAVEGGFAEVLSDLNLSVGETDKLAGSLMTGPTLTAHPTEAKRVTVLEIHRRIYRILVSLEAQRWTPIERSTLLNDLEGEIDLLWMTGELRLSRPSLRDEIEWGLQFFRDAIFNAVPQVIDRFDHACLQVLGQTLNETPNIRFHSWIGGDRDGNPNVTSEMTKLALQRGRETAIDLYCQALDKAAQKLSISALILPLPEPHGERLQAIINRAPKNDRNPNEPFRQVLNAIRQRLTNAGYQHISQFECDLDALDDALCAVNADILTRRHIRPLRRAATVFGLRTTTLDIRQNSTVTTSVLAEIWSAFEPAPEYGTPEWSTRLRTELADQNLQYPQRDGLSDQAQELLALLALVHAVRTGPDPKAVGPFILSMTRSADDILGVYLLARYAGFGSETLDISVVPLFETIGDLRNASAILLDVLDVPLARRSLKSGGNVIEVMLGYSDSGKDGGYFCSTWELDRAQRRIVTALASQGFRAAFFHGRGGSVSRGGAPTGRAIAAQPRGTIAGR
;
A
#
# COMPACT_ATOMS: atom_id res chain seq x y z
N MET A 1 -39.04 -7.24 -1.54
CA MET A 1 -37.70 -7.49 -0.99
C MET A 1 -37.32 -8.97 -0.83
N GLN A 2 -38.18 -9.95 -1.17
CA GLN A 2 -37.77 -11.36 -1.32
C GLN A 2 -37.25 -11.73 -2.73
N ALA A 3 -37.37 -10.83 -3.72
CA ALA A 3 -36.95 -11.07 -5.11
C ALA A 3 -35.54 -10.53 -5.46
N LEU A 4 -34.86 -9.82 -4.55
CA LEU A 4 -33.50 -9.30 -4.77
C LEU A 4 -32.42 -10.07 -3.99
N ALA A 5 -32.82 -11.12 -3.26
CA ALA A 5 -31.91 -12.03 -2.55
C ALA A 5 -31.73 -13.37 -3.28
N GLN A 6 -32.40 -13.59 -4.41
CA GLN A 6 -32.34 -14.85 -5.15
C GLN A 6 -31.31 -14.89 -6.29
N ASP A 7 -30.65 -13.77 -6.63
CA ASP A 7 -29.80 -13.72 -7.83
C ASP A 7 -28.38 -13.18 -7.62
N THR A 8 -27.89 -13.22 -6.39
CA THR A 8 -26.44 -13.36 -6.16
C THR A 8 -26.21 -14.77 -5.67
N GLN A 9 -26.17 -15.74 -6.60
CA GLN A 9 -25.60 -17.05 -6.27
C GLN A 9 -24.16 -16.81 -5.79
N PRO A 10 -23.79 -17.13 -4.53
CA PRO A 10 -22.39 -17.33 -4.22
C PRO A 10 -21.88 -18.43 -5.15
N SER A 11 -20.67 -18.27 -5.68
CA SER A 11 -20.05 -19.19 -6.66
C SER A 11 -19.90 -20.64 -6.18
N ARG A 12 -20.25 -20.94 -4.92
CA ARG A 12 -20.43 -22.26 -4.35
C ARG A 12 -21.55 -22.24 -3.29
N PRO A 13 -22.33 -23.34 -3.13
CA PRO A 13 -23.24 -23.48 -1.99
C PRO A 13 -22.47 -23.34 -0.67
N PRO A 14 -23.04 -22.68 0.37
CA PRO A 14 -22.37 -22.50 1.64
C PRO A 14 -22.03 -23.87 2.26
N SER A 15 -20.80 -24.02 2.75
CA SER A 15 -20.41 -25.25 3.46
C SER A 15 -21.27 -25.44 4.71
N ALA A 16 -21.49 -26.70 5.14
CA ALA A 16 -22.24 -27.01 6.37
C ALA A 16 -21.71 -26.26 7.62
N TYR A 17 -20.41 -25.93 7.63
CA TYR A 17 -19.80 -25.10 8.66
C TYR A 17 -20.26 -23.64 8.64
N ALA A 18 -20.27 -23.01 7.46
CA ALA A 18 -20.71 -21.63 7.31
C ALA A 18 -22.18 -21.47 7.72
N GLU A 19 -23.02 -22.45 7.38
CA GLU A 19 -24.43 -22.46 7.77
C GLU A 19 -24.61 -22.65 9.29
N GLY A 20 -23.78 -23.50 9.91
CA GLY A 20 -23.71 -23.64 11.37
C GLY A 20 -23.36 -22.31 12.07
N LEU A 21 -22.27 -21.65 11.63
CA LEU A 21 -21.89 -20.34 12.15
C LEU A 21 -22.99 -19.28 11.95
N ARG A 22 -23.62 -19.23 10.78
CA ARG A 22 -24.75 -18.31 10.52
C ARG A 22 -25.86 -18.52 11.53
N THR A 23 -26.20 -19.77 11.85
CA THR A 23 -27.23 -20.10 12.84
C THR A 23 -26.86 -19.65 14.24
N GLU A 24 -25.61 -19.90 14.66
CA GLU A 24 -25.10 -19.47 15.96
C GLU A 24 -25.09 -17.95 16.10
N LEU A 25 -24.49 -17.24 15.14
CA LEU A 25 -24.39 -15.78 15.19
C LEU A 25 -25.76 -15.11 15.07
N ARG A 26 -26.70 -15.72 14.35
CA ARG A 26 -28.09 -15.25 14.32
C ARG A 26 -28.74 -15.33 15.70
N THR A 27 -28.42 -16.36 16.47
CA THR A 27 -28.92 -16.54 17.84
C THR A 27 -28.35 -15.46 18.76
N LEU A 28 -27.02 -15.25 18.72
CA LEU A 28 -26.37 -14.20 19.52
C LEU A 28 -26.89 -12.81 19.15
N TRP A 29 -26.97 -12.49 17.85
CA TRP A 29 -27.51 -11.23 17.36
C TRP A 29 -28.96 -11.02 17.82
N ARG A 30 -29.80 -12.07 17.77
CA ARG A 30 -31.17 -12.03 18.30
C ARG A 30 -31.21 -11.74 19.79
N ASN A 31 -30.32 -12.33 20.60
CA ASN A 31 -30.23 -12.02 22.04
C ASN A 31 -29.97 -10.52 22.26
N ILE A 32 -29.08 -9.93 21.46
CA ILE A 32 -28.81 -8.49 21.51
C ILE A 32 -30.05 -7.68 21.12
N LEU A 33 -30.77 -8.05 20.06
CA LEU A 33 -32.01 -7.37 19.69
C LEU A 33 -33.06 -7.43 20.81
N LEU A 34 -33.27 -8.59 21.43
CA LEU A 34 -34.19 -8.73 22.56
C LEU A 34 -33.80 -7.86 23.76
N LYS A 35 -32.50 -7.65 23.98
CA LYS A 35 -31.98 -6.82 25.08
C LYS A 35 -32.01 -5.32 24.77
N ARG A 36 -31.65 -4.92 23.54
CA ARG A 36 -31.39 -3.52 23.17
C ARG A 36 -32.49 -2.88 22.34
N ALA A 37 -33.22 -3.65 21.54
CA ALA A 37 -34.28 -3.17 20.67
C ALA A 37 -35.39 -4.22 20.46
N PRO A 38 -36.19 -4.54 21.50
CA PRO A 38 -37.19 -5.62 21.45
C PRO A 38 -38.18 -5.49 20.29
N HIS A 39 -38.54 -4.26 19.92
CA HIS A 39 -39.40 -3.95 18.79
C HIS A 39 -38.80 -4.38 17.45
N VAL A 40 -37.46 -4.29 17.29
CA VAL A 40 -36.76 -4.78 16.10
C VAL A 40 -36.72 -6.31 16.09
N ALA A 41 -36.55 -6.96 17.24
CA ALA A 41 -36.59 -8.43 17.33
C ALA A 41 -37.93 -8.98 16.79
N SER A 42 -39.05 -8.41 17.28
CA SER A 42 -40.39 -8.77 16.79
C SER A 42 -40.56 -8.50 15.29
N TRP A 43 -39.97 -7.42 14.78
CA TRP A 43 -40.01 -7.09 13.35
C TRP A 43 -39.24 -8.10 12.48
N VAL A 44 -38.04 -8.53 12.88
CA VAL A 44 -37.23 -9.52 12.15
C VAL A 44 -37.91 -10.89 12.10
N GLU A 45 -38.69 -11.22 13.13
CA GLU A 45 -39.39 -12.52 13.25
C GLU A 45 -40.76 -12.55 12.55
N ALA A 46 -41.34 -11.38 12.28
CA ALA A 46 -42.66 -11.27 11.67
C ALA A 46 -42.70 -11.84 10.23
N LYS A 47 -43.79 -12.57 9.93
CA LYS A 47 -44.09 -13.08 8.59
C LYS A 47 -45.52 -12.67 8.22
N PRO A 48 -45.72 -11.82 7.19
CA PRO A 48 -44.72 -11.16 6.34
C PRO A 48 -43.93 -10.07 7.09
N LEU A 49 -42.75 -9.71 6.54
CA LEU A 49 -41.89 -8.67 7.12
C LEU A 49 -42.57 -7.28 7.01
N PRO A 50 -42.81 -6.57 8.12
CA PRO A 50 -43.42 -5.24 8.09
C PRO A 50 -42.49 -4.20 7.44
N SER A 51 -43.05 -3.05 7.03
CA SER A 51 -42.23 -1.92 6.56
C SER A 51 -41.37 -1.35 7.68
N ILE A 52 -40.14 -0.95 7.37
CA ILE A 52 -39.27 -0.21 8.29
C ILE A 52 -39.95 1.16 8.59
N PRO A 53 -40.08 1.56 9.87
CA PRO A 53 -40.68 2.85 10.22
C PRO A 53 -39.81 4.01 9.71
N THR A 54 -40.42 5.18 9.51
CA THR A 54 -39.72 6.39 9.07
C THR A 54 -39.22 7.23 10.25
N GLY A 55 -38.28 8.16 9.98
CA GLY A 55 -37.76 9.09 10.99
C GLY A 55 -36.80 8.42 11.97
N GLN A 56 -36.74 8.92 13.21
CA GLN A 56 -35.82 8.40 14.24
C GLN A 56 -36.07 6.93 14.58
N ALA A 57 -37.31 6.46 14.44
CA ALA A 57 -37.67 5.08 14.67
C ALA A 57 -37.00 4.12 13.67
N ALA A 58 -36.52 4.58 12.50
CA ALA A 58 -35.82 3.75 11.52
C ALA A 58 -34.42 3.31 11.96
N ILE A 59 -33.77 4.11 12.82
CA ILE A 59 -32.36 3.96 13.19
C ILE A 59 -32.03 2.56 13.74
N PRO A 60 -32.74 2.02 14.77
CA PRO A 60 -32.41 0.70 15.31
C PRO A 60 -32.64 -0.44 14.31
N TYR A 61 -33.57 -0.30 13.36
CA TYR A 61 -33.82 -1.29 12.31
C TYR A 61 -32.68 -1.31 11.29
N LEU A 62 -32.27 -0.13 10.81
CA LEU A 62 -31.15 0.00 9.88
C LEU A 62 -29.84 -0.45 10.50
N GLN A 63 -29.62 -0.12 11.77
CA GLN A 63 -28.45 -0.56 12.52
C GLN A 63 -28.43 -2.08 12.69
N ALA A 64 -29.56 -2.70 13.06
CA ALA A 64 -29.67 -4.15 13.17
C ALA A 64 -29.33 -4.85 11.85
N MET A 65 -29.88 -4.37 10.73
CA MET A 65 -29.58 -4.91 9.40
C MET A 65 -28.11 -4.74 9.05
N SER A 66 -27.53 -3.55 9.29
CA SER A 66 -26.13 -3.27 8.99
C SER A 66 -25.16 -4.19 9.76
N ILE A 67 -25.39 -4.36 11.07
CA ILE A 67 -24.61 -5.28 11.91
C ILE A 67 -24.72 -6.70 11.36
N TRP A 68 -25.93 -7.16 11.04
CA TRP A 68 -26.13 -8.51 10.50
C TRP A 68 -25.40 -8.72 9.17
N PHE A 69 -25.48 -7.75 8.24
CA PHE A 69 -24.73 -7.82 6.98
C PHE A 69 -23.22 -7.88 7.20
N GLN A 70 -22.70 -7.20 8.22
CA GLN A 70 -21.27 -7.21 8.54
C GLN A 70 -20.85 -8.54 9.17
N LEU A 71 -21.65 -9.09 10.08
CA LEU A 71 -21.43 -10.43 10.61
C LEU A 71 -21.42 -11.48 9.50
N LEU A 72 -22.34 -11.41 8.53
CA LEU A 72 -22.36 -12.29 7.37
C LEU A 72 -21.05 -12.21 6.57
N ARG A 73 -20.52 -11.00 6.32
CA ARG A 73 -19.24 -10.82 5.64
C ARG A 73 -18.08 -11.46 6.41
N ILE A 74 -18.04 -11.28 7.73
CA ILE A 74 -17.00 -11.88 8.59
C ILE A 74 -17.09 -13.41 8.56
N ILE A 75 -18.30 -13.98 8.57
CA ILE A 75 -18.52 -15.43 8.46
C ILE A 75 -18.02 -15.94 7.10
N ASP A 76 -18.39 -15.26 6.01
CA ASP A 76 -18.00 -15.68 4.66
C ASP A 76 -16.47 -15.65 4.50
N GLU A 77 -15.81 -14.60 5.01
CA GLU A 77 -14.34 -14.48 5.02
C GLU A 77 -13.69 -15.61 5.84
N ASN A 78 -14.22 -15.89 7.04
CA ASN A 78 -13.72 -16.97 7.88
C ASN A 78 -13.88 -18.35 7.21
N ALA A 79 -15.05 -18.61 6.62
CA ALA A 79 -15.33 -19.86 5.92
C ALA A 79 -14.43 -20.06 4.69
N GLU A 80 -14.13 -18.98 3.95
CA GLU A 80 -13.20 -19.03 2.82
C GLU A 80 -11.78 -19.40 3.26
N VAL A 81 -11.25 -18.74 4.29
CA VAL A 81 -9.91 -19.04 4.84
C VAL A 81 -9.84 -20.48 5.34
N ARG A 82 -10.87 -20.94 6.06
CA ARG A 82 -10.97 -22.33 6.53
C ARG A 82 -10.98 -23.32 5.37
N ASN A 83 -11.77 -23.06 4.33
CA ASN A 83 -11.82 -23.91 3.15
C ASN A 83 -10.44 -24.02 2.45
N ARG A 84 -9.69 -22.91 2.34
CA ARG A 84 -8.33 -22.95 1.79
C ARG A 84 -7.39 -23.84 2.61
N ARG A 85 -7.43 -23.74 3.94
CA ARG A 85 -6.64 -24.60 4.85
C ARG A 85 -7.04 -26.07 4.73
N GLN A 86 -8.32 -26.36 4.59
CA GLN A 86 -8.80 -27.74 4.40
C GLN A 86 -8.32 -28.34 3.08
N ILE A 87 -8.37 -27.57 1.99
CA ILE A 87 -7.83 -27.98 0.69
C ILE A 87 -6.32 -28.25 0.81
N GLU A 88 -5.57 -27.33 1.41
CA GLU A 88 -4.12 -27.50 1.64
C GLU A 88 -3.80 -28.76 2.44
N THR A 89 -4.55 -29.00 3.52
CA THR A 89 -4.34 -30.17 4.39
C THR A 89 -4.69 -31.49 3.69
N GLN A 90 -5.77 -31.52 2.91
CA GLN A 90 -6.30 -32.74 2.30
C GLN A 90 -5.67 -33.07 0.95
N LYS A 91 -5.31 -32.05 0.17
CA LYS A 91 -4.89 -32.17 -1.23
C LYS A 91 -3.50 -31.60 -1.50
N GLY A 92 -2.85 -30.99 -0.52
CA GLY A 92 -1.54 -30.35 -0.65
C GLY A 92 -1.61 -28.88 -1.06
N ALA A 93 -0.48 -28.18 -0.95
CA ALA A 93 -0.37 -26.75 -1.23
C ALA A 93 -0.64 -26.38 -2.70
N GLN A 94 -0.32 -27.28 -3.64
CA GLN A 94 -0.55 -27.09 -5.08
C GLN A 94 -2.04 -27.09 -5.44
N ALA A 95 -2.92 -27.63 -4.60
CA ALA A 95 -4.36 -27.67 -4.86
C ALA A 95 -5.09 -26.38 -4.42
N VAL A 96 -4.39 -25.45 -3.76
CA VAL A 96 -4.96 -24.20 -3.27
C VAL A 96 -4.99 -23.17 -4.40
N GLU A 97 -6.18 -22.95 -4.98
CA GLU A 97 -6.39 -21.96 -6.05
C GLU A 97 -5.85 -20.57 -5.65
N GLY A 98 -5.08 -19.97 -6.55
CA GLY A 98 -4.41 -18.69 -6.38
C GLY A 98 -3.25 -18.68 -5.37
N GLY A 99 -2.74 -19.85 -4.97
CA GLY A 99 -1.59 -19.99 -4.09
C GLY A 99 -0.26 -19.96 -4.86
N PHE A 100 0.84 -19.61 -4.19
CA PHE A 100 2.17 -19.62 -4.82
C PHE A 100 2.57 -21.01 -5.34
N ALA A 101 2.26 -22.07 -4.59
CA ALA A 101 2.63 -23.44 -4.97
C ALA A 101 1.89 -23.93 -6.23
N GLU A 102 0.60 -23.58 -6.38
CA GLU A 102 -0.16 -23.86 -7.60
C GLU A 102 0.48 -23.14 -8.79
N VAL A 103 0.64 -21.82 -8.70
CA VAL A 103 1.20 -21.00 -9.79
C VAL A 103 2.60 -21.46 -10.17
N LEU A 104 3.48 -21.73 -9.20
CA LEU A 104 4.83 -22.24 -9.46
C LEU A 104 4.82 -23.62 -10.13
N SER A 105 3.85 -24.48 -9.81
CA SER A 105 3.74 -25.82 -10.43
C SER A 105 3.27 -25.74 -11.88
N ASP A 106 2.45 -24.74 -12.20
CA ASP A 106 2.00 -24.47 -13.57
C ASP A 106 3.08 -23.78 -14.42
N LEU A 107 4.07 -23.14 -13.80
CA LEU A 107 5.20 -22.53 -14.49
C LEU A 107 6.19 -23.60 -14.97
N ASN A 108 6.23 -23.85 -16.28
CA ASN A 108 7.24 -24.70 -16.91
C ASN A 108 8.57 -23.93 -17.12
N LEU A 109 9.13 -23.36 -16.04
CA LEU A 109 10.37 -22.59 -16.04
C LEU A 109 11.46 -23.30 -15.23
N SER A 110 12.72 -23.16 -15.64
CA SER A 110 13.85 -23.62 -14.82
C SER A 110 13.99 -22.77 -13.55
N VAL A 111 14.67 -23.30 -12.53
CA VAL A 111 14.87 -22.58 -11.27
C VAL A 111 15.59 -21.24 -11.48
N GLY A 112 16.56 -21.19 -12.38
CA GLY A 112 17.27 -19.94 -12.72
C GLY A 112 16.41 -18.93 -13.48
N GLU A 113 15.43 -19.36 -14.27
CA GLU A 113 14.46 -18.46 -14.90
C GLU A 113 13.46 -17.92 -13.90
N THR A 114 12.99 -18.77 -12.98
CA THR A 114 12.08 -18.37 -11.90
C THR A 114 12.74 -17.39 -10.93
N ASP A 115 14.03 -17.58 -10.60
CA ASP A 115 14.82 -16.66 -9.78
C ASP A 115 14.89 -15.27 -10.43
N LYS A 116 15.24 -15.21 -11.73
CA LYS A 116 15.26 -13.95 -12.49
C LYS A 116 13.89 -13.29 -12.55
N LEU A 117 12.83 -14.08 -12.74
CA LEU A 117 11.47 -13.57 -12.75
C LEU A 117 11.10 -12.98 -11.38
N ALA A 118 11.37 -13.69 -10.30
CA ALA A 118 11.12 -13.26 -8.92
C ALA A 118 11.77 -11.90 -8.63
N GLY A 119 13.04 -11.70 -9.00
CA GLY A 119 13.74 -10.42 -8.80
C GLY A 119 13.20 -9.27 -9.66
N SER A 120 12.53 -9.58 -10.77
CA SER A 120 11.89 -8.58 -11.63
C SER A 120 10.50 -8.16 -11.16
N LEU A 121 9.82 -9.03 -10.41
CA LEU A 121 8.44 -8.85 -9.95
C LEU A 121 8.36 -7.74 -8.91
N MET A 122 7.46 -6.78 -9.14
CA MET A 122 7.10 -5.72 -8.21
C MET A 122 5.59 -5.63 -8.13
N THR A 123 5.06 -5.43 -6.94
CA THR A 123 3.65 -5.10 -6.72
C THR A 123 3.54 -3.87 -5.85
N GLY A 124 2.67 -2.94 -6.25
CA GLY A 124 2.55 -1.62 -5.65
C GLY A 124 1.16 -1.29 -5.09
N PRO A 125 0.66 -1.91 -3.99
CA PRO A 125 -0.66 -1.56 -3.47
C PRO A 125 -0.69 -0.11 -2.96
N THR A 126 -1.60 0.71 -3.50
CA THR A 126 -1.79 2.11 -3.09
C THR A 126 -2.98 2.27 -2.16
N LEU A 127 -2.73 2.71 -0.93
CA LEU A 127 -3.78 3.08 0.02
C LEU A 127 -4.34 4.46 -0.34
N THR A 128 -5.66 4.54 -0.47
CA THR A 128 -6.39 5.79 -0.74
C THR A 128 -7.33 6.09 0.42
N ALA A 129 -7.53 7.37 0.74
CA ALA A 129 -8.62 7.76 1.63
C ALA A 129 -9.95 7.31 1.01
N HIS A 130 -10.77 6.57 1.76
CA HIS A 130 -12.03 6.10 1.22
C HIS A 130 -13.10 7.20 1.42
N PRO A 131 -13.69 7.74 0.33
CA PRO A 131 -14.49 8.98 0.37
C PRO A 131 -15.82 8.84 1.15
N THR A 132 -16.23 7.62 1.48
CA THR A 132 -17.48 7.32 2.21
C THR A 132 -17.30 6.29 3.31
N GLU A 133 -16.07 6.08 3.84
CA GLU A 133 -15.87 5.07 4.90
C GLU A 133 -16.54 5.54 6.18
N ALA A 134 -17.78 5.09 6.37
CA ALA A 134 -18.59 5.40 7.53
C ALA A 134 -18.07 4.72 8.80
N LYS A 135 -17.23 3.69 8.68
CA LYS A 135 -16.79 2.86 9.81
C LYS A 135 -15.64 3.51 10.55
N ARG A 136 -15.78 3.64 11.86
CA ARG A 136 -14.72 4.12 12.76
C ARG A 136 -13.67 3.04 12.95
N VAL A 137 -12.43 3.41 13.25
CA VAL A 137 -11.35 2.47 13.62
C VAL A 137 -11.80 1.51 14.72
N THR A 138 -12.50 2.05 15.73
CA THR A 138 -13.07 1.26 16.83
C THR A 138 -14.00 0.14 16.34
N VAL A 139 -14.77 0.37 15.28
CA VAL A 139 -15.68 -0.63 14.68
C VAL A 139 -14.89 -1.71 13.95
N LEU A 140 -13.85 -1.33 13.19
CA LEU A 140 -12.96 -2.31 12.54
C LEU A 140 -12.24 -3.19 13.57
N GLU A 141 -11.84 -2.63 14.72
CA GLU A 141 -11.26 -3.40 15.81
C GLU A 141 -12.25 -4.36 16.46
N ILE A 142 -13.52 -3.96 16.62
CA ILE A 142 -14.58 -4.88 17.07
C ILE A 142 -14.74 -6.04 16.06
N HIS A 143 -14.79 -5.74 14.76
CA HIS A 143 -14.86 -6.79 13.73
C HIS A 143 -13.67 -7.74 13.77
N ARG A 144 -12.47 -7.20 13.98
CA ARG A 144 -11.25 -8.00 14.11
C ARG A 144 -11.31 -8.93 15.33
N ARG A 145 -11.84 -8.47 16.47
CA ARG A 145 -12.04 -9.30 17.66
C ARG A 145 -13.09 -10.38 17.42
N ILE A 146 -14.23 -10.04 16.81
CA ILE A 146 -15.26 -10.99 16.36
C ILE A 146 -14.62 -12.07 15.47
N TYR A 147 -13.89 -11.68 14.41
CA TYR A 147 -13.22 -12.60 13.50
C TYR A 147 -12.24 -13.53 14.23
N ARG A 148 -11.43 -13.00 15.16
CA ARG A 148 -10.49 -13.80 15.96
C ARG A 148 -11.19 -14.82 16.85
N ILE A 149 -12.32 -14.47 17.44
CA ILE A 149 -13.13 -15.40 18.24
C ILE A 149 -13.69 -16.51 17.34
N LEU A 150 -14.17 -16.18 16.15
CA LEU A 150 -14.64 -17.19 15.18
C LEU A 150 -13.52 -18.16 14.77
N VAL A 151 -12.31 -17.65 14.52
CA VAL A 151 -11.13 -18.49 14.24
C VAL A 151 -10.81 -19.40 15.43
N SER A 152 -10.91 -18.91 16.67
CA SER A 152 -10.72 -19.75 17.87
C SER A 152 -11.80 -20.84 17.97
N LEU A 153 -13.05 -20.53 17.64
CA LEU A 153 -14.16 -21.49 17.62
C LEU A 153 -13.97 -22.63 16.59
N GLU A 154 -13.11 -22.46 15.58
CA GLU A 154 -12.76 -23.55 14.64
C GLU A 154 -12.05 -24.73 15.32
N ALA A 155 -11.35 -24.50 16.43
CA ALA A 155 -10.56 -25.54 17.08
C ALA A 155 -11.47 -26.64 17.66
N GLN A 156 -11.23 -27.90 17.26
CA GLN A 156 -12.09 -29.04 17.62
C GLN A 156 -11.94 -29.56 19.07
N ARG A 157 -11.18 -28.86 19.93
CA ARG A 157 -10.75 -29.39 21.24
C ARG A 157 -11.36 -28.67 22.45
N TRP A 158 -12.34 -27.79 22.24
CA TRP A 158 -12.97 -27.08 23.34
C TRP A 158 -13.88 -27.98 24.18
N THR A 159 -13.75 -27.90 25.49
CA THR A 159 -14.78 -28.38 26.41
C THR A 159 -16.07 -27.56 26.26
N PRO A 160 -17.23 -28.07 26.70
CA PRO A 160 -18.48 -27.32 26.65
C PRO A 160 -18.40 -25.96 27.36
N ILE A 161 -17.65 -25.87 28.45
CA ILE A 161 -17.47 -24.62 29.22
C ILE A 161 -16.63 -23.63 28.42
N GLU A 162 -15.48 -24.03 27.91
CA GLU A 162 -14.60 -23.15 27.12
C GLU A 162 -15.31 -22.64 25.87
N ARG A 163 -16.05 -23.52 25.19
CA ARG A 163 -16.85 -23.14 24.02
C ARG A 163 -17.94 -22.13 24.39
N SER A 164 -18.60 -22.32 25.54
CA SER A 164 -19.62 -21.40 26.05
C SER A 164 -19.01 -20.03 26.38
N THR A 165 -17.81 -19.99 26.99
CA THR A 165 -17.07 -18.75 27.23
C THR A 165 -16.78 -18.00 25.94
N LEU A 166 -16.28 -18.68 24.89
CA LEU A 166 -16.03 -18.04 23.59
C LEU A 166 -17.32 -17.48 22.95
N LEU A 167 -18.45 -18.18 23.09
CA LEU A 167 -19.74 -17.67 22.62
C LEU A 167 -20.20 -16.44 23.40
N ASN A 168 -19.98 -16.41 24.72
CA ASN A 168 -20.30 -15.25 25.55
C ASN A 168 -19.42 -14.05 25.21
N ASP A 169 -18.13 -14.27 24.97
CA ASP A 169 -17.21 -13.23 24.50
C ASP A 169 -17.66 -12.67 23.14
N LEU A 170 -18.05 -13.57 22.22
CA LEU A 170 -18.59 -13.19 20.91
C LEU A 170 -19.88 -12.37 21.04
N GLU A 171 -20.82 -12.79 21.90
CA GLU A 171 -22.04 -12.04 22.19
C GLU A 171 -21.71 -10.65 22.77
N GLY A 172 -20.73 -10.57 23.67
CA GLY A 172 -20.24 -9.31 24.24
C GLY A 172 -19.69 -8.35 23.20
N GLU A 173 -18.91 -8.84 22.23
CA GLU A 173 -18.40 -8.02 21.13
C GLU A 173 -19.52 -7.54 20.18
N ILE A 174 -20.53 -8.36 19.92
CA ILE A 174 -21.71 -7.96 19.12
C ILE A 174 -22.55 -6.91 19.89
N ASP A 175 -22.72 -7.04 21.21
CA ASP A 175 -23.38 -6.04 22.05
C ASP A 175 -22.60 -4.71 22.05
N LEU A 176 -21.27 -4.78 22.13
CA LEU A 176 -20.40 -3.61 22.05
C LEU A 176 -20.49 -2.93 20.67
N LEU A 177 -20.53 -3.70 19.59
CA LEU A 177 -20.75 -3.17 18.23
C LEU A 177 -22.06 -2.40 18.16
N TRP A 178 -23.13 -2.94 18.73
CA TRP A 178 -24.41 -2.25 18.83
C TRP A 178 -24.31 -0.92 19.59
N MET A 179 -23.70 -0.93 20.78
CA MET A 179 -23.61 0.29 21.60
C MET A 179 -22.67 1.35 21.02
N THR A 180 -21.64 0.94 20.28
CA THR A 180 -20.67 1.85 19.66
C THR A 180 -21.29 2.64 18.51
N GLY A 181 -22.17 2.00 17.75
CA GLY A 181 -22.75 2.56 16.54
C GLY A 181 -21.75 2.58 15.38
N GLU A 182 -22.24 2.27 14.17
CA GLU A 182 -21.35 2.04 13.04
C GLU A 182 -21.05 3.30 12.23
N LEU A 183 -21.96 4.27 12.23
CA LEU A 183 -21.89 5.44 11.37
C LEU A 183 -21.04 6.54 11.99
N ARG A 184 -20.10 7.06 11.20
CA ARG A 184 -19.46 8.34 11.46
C ARG A 184 -20.44 9.46 11.13
N LEU A 185 -20.77 10.27 12.13
CA LEU A 185 -21.68 11.40 11.99
C LEU A 185 -20.98 12.68 11.50
N SER A 186 -19.64 12.71 11.55
CA SER A 186 -18.80 13.81 11.09
C SER A 186 -17.72 13.32 10.13
N ARG A 187 -17.32 14.17 9.17
CA ARG A 187 -16.22 13.90 8.26
C ARG A 187 -14.90 13.85 9.05
N PRO A 188 -14.01 12.87 8.82
CA PRO A 188 -12.68 12.87 9.44
C PRO A 188 -11.88 14.11 9.08
N SER A 189 -11.00 14.54 10.00
CA SER A 189 -9.92 15.44 9.61
C SER A 189 -8.86 14.68 8.80
N LEU A 190 -8.06 15.38 8.00
CA LEU A 190 -6.94 14.76 7.27
C LEU A 190 -5.95 14.07 8.22
N ARG A 191 -5.77 14.59 9.43
CA ARG A 191 -4.94 13.96 10.47
C ARG A 191 -5.51 12.60 10.88
N ASP A 192 -6.82 12.50 11.03
CA ASP A 192 -7.49 11.24 11.34
C ASP A 192 -7.35 10.23 10.19
N GLU A 193 -7.40 10.70 8.93
CA GLU A 193 -7.19 9.83 7.77
C GLU A 193 -5.76 9.28 7.73
N ILE A 194 -4.75 10.11 8.00
CA ILE A 194 -3.35 9.68 8.11
C ILE A 194 -3.19 8.61 9.19
N GLU A 195 -3.67 8.87 10.40
CA GLU A 195 -3.57 7.92 11.51
C GLU A 195 -4.33 6.63 11.23
N TRP A 196 -5.48 6.72 10.58
CA TRP A 196 -6.25 5.55 10.18
C TRP A 196 -5.52 4.69 9.15
N GLY A 197 -4.92 5.30 8.13
CA GLY A 197 -4.09 4.58 7.15
C GLY A 197 -2.94 3.83 7.82
N LEU A 198 -2.27 4.48 8.79
CA LEU A 198 -1.17 3.89 9.55
C LEU A 198 -1.61 2.77 10.51
N GLN A 199 -2.87 2.80 10.97
CA GLN A 199 -3.41 1.77 11.85
C GLN A 199 -3.39 0.38 11.19
N PHE A 200 -3.65 0.28 9.89
CA PHE A 200 -3.56 -1.00 9.16
C PHE A 200 -2.15 -1.62 9.21
N PHE A 201 -1.10 -0.78 9.26
CA PHE A 201 0.27 -1.25 9.43
C PHE A 201 0.52 -1.77 10.83
N ARG A 202 0.03 -1.04 11.85
CA ARG A 202 0.14 -1.43 13.25
C ARG A 202 -0.55 -2.77 13.53
N ASP A 203 -1.73 -2.98 12.96
CA ASP A 203 -2.55 -4.13 13.28
C ASP A 203 -2.25 -5.37 12.43
N ALA A 204 -1.90 -5.19 11.16
CA ALA A 204 -1.83 -6.31 10.21
C ALA A 204 -0.63 -6.26 9.27
N ILE A 205 -0.49 -5.21 8.45
CA ILE A 205 0.36 -5.24 7.25
C ILE A 205 1.84 -5.46 7.62
N PHE A 206 2.33 -4.81 8.67
CA PHE A 206 3.74 -4.93 9.09
C PHE A 206 4.14 -6.37 9.41
N ASN A 207 3.25 -7.13 10.05
CA ASN A 207 3.48 -8.53 10.39
C ASN A 207 3.13 -9.48 9.24
N ALA A 208 2.17 -9.12 8.38
CA ALA A 208 1.68 -9.96 7.30
C ALA A 208 2.66 -10.04 6.13
N VAL A 209 3.33 -8.94 5.77
CA VAL A 209 4.24 -8.90 4.61
C VAL A 209 5.40 -9.90 4.73
N PRO A 210 6.14 -9.97 5.85
CA PRO A 210 7.17 -10.99 6.00
C PRO A 210 6.63 -12.42 5.86
N GLN A 211 5.40 -12.68 6.32
CA GLN A 211 4.76 -14.00 6.22
C GLN A 211 4.37 -14.34 4.77
N VAL A 212 4.00 -13.35 3.96
CA VAL A 212 3.73 -13.58 2.52
C VAL A 212 5.01 -14.03 1.82
N ILE A 213 6.14 -13.39 2.13
CA ILE A 213 7.44 -13.77 1.57
C ILE A 213 7.87 -15.15 2.09
N ASP A 214 7.64 -15.48 3.37
CA ASP A 214 7.89 -16.84 3.88
C ASP A 214 7.07 -17.90 3.16
N ARG A 215 5.80 -17.61 2.84
CA ARG A 215 4.95 -18.53 2.07
C ARG A 215 5.46 -18.71 0.64
N PHE A 216 6.00 -17.66 0.03
CA PHE A 216 6.66 -17.75 -1.27
C PHE A 216 7.90 -18.64 -1.20
N ASP A 217 8.78 -18.43 -0.22
CA ASP A 217 9.99 -19.25 -0.02
C ASP A 217 9.64 -20.72 0.23
N HIS A 218 8.59 -20.98 1.02
CA HIS A 218 8.11 -22.33 1.29
C HIS A 218 7.56 -23.00 0.02
N ALA A 219 6.78 -22.27 -0.79
CA ALA A 219 6.28 -22.77 -2.06
C ALA A 219 7.42 -23.08 -3.04
N CYS A 220 8.45 -22.23 -3.10
CA CYS A 220 9.65 -22.49 -3.91
C CYS A 220 10.36 -23.77 -3.45
N LEU A 221 10.58 -23.93 -2.14
CA LEU A 221 11.21 -25.14 -1.61
C LEU A 221 10.38 -26.41 -1.92
N GLN A 222 9.05 -26.33 -1.83
CA GLN A 222 8.16 -27.46 -2.10
C GLN A 222 8.10 -27.85 -3.58
N VAL A 223 8.06 -26.87 -4.49
CA VAL A 223 7.86 -27.11 -5.93
C VAL A 223 9.18 -27.25 -6.67
N LEU A 224 10.17 -26.42 -6.35
CA LEU A 224 11.46 -26.34 -7.03
C LEU A 224 12.58 -27.10 -6.30
N GLY A 225 12.34 -27.57 -5.07
CA GLY A 225 13.33 -28.27 -4.24
C GLY A 225 14.36 -27.36 -3.55
N GLN A 226 14.33 -26.05 -3.82
CA GLN A 226 15.20 -25.07 -3.20
C GLN A 226 14.52 -23.70 -3.09
N THR A 227 15.01 -22.85 -2.19
CA THR A 227 14.62 -21.43 -2.15
C THR A 227 15.31 -20.67 -3.28
N LEU A 228 14.68 -19.57 -3.71
CA LEU A 228 15.28 -18.62 -4.65
C LEU A 228 16.19 -17.64 -3.92
N ASN A 229 17.13 -17.03 -4.64
CA ASN A 229 17.97 -15.96 -4.11
C ASN A 229 17.19 -14.64 -4.13
N GLU A 230 16.45 -14.42 -5.21
CA GLU A 230 15.64 -13.24 -5.40
C GLU A 230 14.21 -13.45 -4.86
N THR A 231 13.61 -12.37 -4.34
CA THR A 231 12.23 -12.38 -3.85
C THR A 231 11.39 -11.31 -4.54
N PRO A 232 10.10 -11.57 -4.82
CA PRO A 232 9.21 -10.56 -5.36
C PRO A 232 9.15 -9.32 -4.47
N ASN A 233 9.24 -8.15 -5.08
CA ASN A 233 9.22 -6.88 -4.38
C ASN A 233 7.78 -6.43 -4.12
N ILE A 234 7.51 -5.97 -2.91
CA ILE A 234 6.24 -5.35 -2.54
C ILE A 234 6.56 -3.94 -2.08
N ARG A 235 5.86 -2.95 -2.63
CA ARG A 235 5.99 -1.55 -2.21
C ARG A 235 4.62 -0.98 -1.91
N PHE A 236 4.40 -0.56 -0.67
CA PHE A 236 3.15 0.11 -0.34
C PHE A 236 3.24 1.58 -0.68
N HIS A 237 2.20 2.07 -1.34
CA HIS A 237 2.01 3.48 -1.66
C HIS A 237 0.84 4.05 -0.86
N SER A 238 0.81 5.35 -0.65
CA SER A 238 -0.32 6.04 -0.02
C SER A 238 -0.60 7.34 -0.74
N TRP A 239 -1.87 7.66 -0.91
CA TRP A 239 -2.35 8.98 -1.35
C TRP A 239 -2.82 9.84 -0.17
N ILE A 240 -2.94 9.25 1.02
CA ILE A 240 -3.45 9.94 2.21
C ILE A 240 -2.43 10.97 2.69
N GLY A 241 -2.75 12.25 2.53
CA GLY A 241 -1.85 13.38 2.80
C GLY A 241 -0.98 13.80 1.62
N GLY A 242 -1.10 13.13 0.46
CA GLY A 242 -0.36 13.44 -0.77
C GLY A 242 -1.24 13.83 -1.96
N ASP A 243 -2.47 13.29 -2.04
CA ASP A 243 -3.44 13.65 -3.08
C ASP A 243 -4.16 14.97 -2.75
N ARG A 244 -3.86 15.99 -3.54
CA ARG A 244 -4.41 17.36 -3.41
C ARG A 244 -5.26 17.78 -4.60
N ASP A 245 -5.48 16.89 -5.56
CA ASP A 245 -6.33 17.18 -6.72
C ASP A 245 -7.77 17.45 -6.26
N GLY A 246 -8.23 18.69 -6.43
CA GLY A 246 -9.55 19.14 -5.95
C GLY A 246 -9.70 19.24 -4.42
N ASN A 247 -8.63 19.14 -3.63
CA ASN A 247 -8.69 19.24 -2.17
C ASN A 247 -7.66 20.24 -1.60
N PRO A 248 -8.06 21.51 -1.39
CA PRO A 248 -7.16 22.55 -0.89
C PRO A 248 -6.67 22.33 0.55
N ASN A 249 -7.29 21.41 1.30
CA ASN A 249 -6.88 21.12 2.68
C ASN A 249 -5.58 20.30 2.76
N VAL A 250 -5.17 19.66 1.65
CA VAL A 250 -3.92 18.87 1.59
C VAL A 250 -2.78 19.80 1.22
N THR A 251 -2.26 20.50 2.23
CA THR A 251 -1.13 21.40 2.12
C THR A 251 0.21 20.67 2.27
N SER A 252 1.30 21.35 1.97
CA SER A 252 2.70 20.91 2.09
C SER A 252 3.03 20.55 3.53
N GLU A 253 2.49 21.30 4.50
CA GLU A 253 2.56 20.97 5.92
C GLU A 253 1.81 19.67 6.27
N MET A 254 0.65 19.42 5.66
CA MET A 254 -0.06 18.14 5.83
C MET A 254 0.68 16.97 5.19
N THR A 255 1.30 17.17 4.03
CA THR A 255 2.18 16.19 3.38
C THR A 255 3.39 15.88 4.27
N LYS A 256 4.03 16.90 4.83
CA LYS A 256 5.14 16.75 5.79
C LYS A 256 4.72 15.99 7.04
N LEU A 257 3.53 16.28 7.56
CA LEU A 257 2.97 15.54 8.69
C LEU A 257 2.75 14.06 8.34
N ALA A 258 2.19 13.75 7.17
CA ALA A 258 1.98 12.36 6.74
C ALA A 258 3.30 11.57 6.67
N LEU A 259 4.34 12.17 6.07
CA LEU A 259 5.70 11.60 6.00
C LEU A 259 6.29 11.37 7.39
N GLN A 260 6.17 12.36 8.28
CA GLN A 260 6.67 12.26 9.65
C GLN A 260 5.97 11.13 10.43
N ARG A 261 4.64 11.07 10.38
CA ARG A 261 3.85 10.05 11.09
C ARG A 261 4.09 8.64 10.53
N GLY A 262 4.30 8.52 9.22
CA GLY A 262 4.76 7.27 8.59
C GLY A 262 6.10 6.82 9.14
N ARG A 263 7.08 7.73 9.22
CA ARG A 263 8.41 7.44 9.80
C ARG A 263 8.34 7.02 11.26
N GLU A 264 7.64 7.79 12.10
CA GLU A 264 7.49 7.48 13.52
C GLU A 264 6.84 6.10 13.71
N THR A 265 5.78 5.81 12.98
CA THR A 265 5.10 4.50 13.04
C THR A 265 6.02 3.36 12.60
N ALA A 266 6.81 3.53 11.55
CA ALA A 266 7.78 2.51 11.12
C ALA A 266 8.82 2.24 12.22
N ILE A 267 9.39 3.29 12.80
CA ILE A 267 10.39 3.19 13.88
C ILE A 267 9.78 2.48 15.10
N ASP A 268 8.57 2.83 15.51
CA ASP A 268 7.88 2.19 16.64
C ASP A 268 7.70 0.69 16.40
N LEU A 269 7.28 0.30 15.19
CA LEU A 269 7.09 -1.10 14.81
C LEU A 269 8.41 -1.88 14.79
N TYR A 270 9.50 -1.30 14.27
CA TYR A 270 10.82 -1.92 14.36
C TYR A 270 11.29 -2.03 15.81
N CYS A 271 11.12 -1.01 16.64
CA CYS A 271 11.51 -1.06 18.04
C CYS A 271 10.80 -2.22 18.76
N GLN A 272 9.49 -2.37 18.58
CA GLN A 272 8.73 -3.48 19.16
C GLN A 272 9.22 -4.85 18.66
N ALA A 273 9.56 -4.97 17.38
CA ALA A 273 10.06 -6.22 16.81
C ALA A 273 11.51 -6.54 17.26
N LEU A 274 12.37 -5.53 17.38
CA LEU A 274 13.72 -5.63 17.94
C LEU A 274 13.68 -6.03 19.42
N ASP A 275 12.78 -5.44 20.21
CA ASP A 275 12.60 -5.79 21.62
C ASP A 275 12.17 -7.26 21.78
N LYS A 276 11.25 -7.73 20.93
CA LYS A 276 10.85 -9.15 20.90
C LYS A 276 12.01 -10.07 20.51
N ALA A 277 12.83 -9.69 19.53
CA ALA A 277 14.01 -10.47 19.14
C ALA A 277 15.05 -10.51 20.27
N ALA A 278 15.32 -9.37 20.92
CA ALA A 278 16.28 -9.25 22.02
C ALA A 278 15.89 -10.11 23.23
N GLN A 279 14.59 -10.23 23.51
CA GLN A 279 14.07 -11.12 24.56
C GLN A 279 14.33 -12.61 24.27
N LYS A 280 14.45 -13.01 22.99
CA LYS A 280 14.61 -14.42 22.57
C LYS A 280 16.06 -14.81 22.28
N LEU A 281 16.87 -13.89 21.75
CA LEU A 281 18.25 -14.17 21.32
C LEU A 281 19.26 -13.95 22.46
N SER A 282 19.21 -14.81 23.48
CA SER A 282 20.06 -14.78 24.67
C SER A 282 21.38 -15.55 24.52
N ILE A 283 21.97 -15.55 23.32
CA ILE A 283 23.15 -16.36 23.00
C ILE A 283 24.38 -15.78 23.72
N SER A 284 25.00 -16.60 24.57
CA SER A 284 26.19 -16.22 25.34
C SER A 284 27.48 -16.51 24.57
N ALA A 285 28.33 -15.48 24.43
CA ALA A 285 29.67 -15.57 23.84
C ALA A 285 30.61 -16.48 24.63
N LEU A 286 30.30 -16.77 25.90
CA LEU A 286 31.07 -17.72 26.72
C LEU A 286 30.81 -19.18 26.34
N ILE A 287 29.62 -19.48 25.82
CA ILE A 287 29.22 -20.82 25.38
C ILE A 287 29.51 -20.98 23.89
N LEU A 288 29.19 -19.95 23.11
CA LEU A 288 29.32 -19.94 21.66
C LEU A 288 30.12 -18.70 21.24
N PRO A 289 31.45 -18.78 21.24
CA PRO A 289 32.31 -17.71 20.73
C PRO A 289 31.98 -17.44 19.27
N LEU A 290 31.90 -16.16 18.90
CA LEU A 290 31.65 -15.78 17.52
C LEU A 290 32.92 -15.87 16.68
N PRO A 291 32.88 -16.48 15.49
CA PRO A 291 34.02 -16.48 14.59
C PRO A 291 34.24 -15.07 14.03
N GLU A 292 35.51 -14.69 13.87
CA GLU A 292 35.84 -13.49 13.11
C GLU A 292 35.63 -13.71 11.60
N PRO A 293 35.20 -12.70 10.84
CA PRO A 293 35.07 -11.27 11.20
C PRO A 293 33.70 -10.86 11.81
N HIS A 294 32.83 -11.82 12.14
CA HIS A 294 31.47 -11.50 12.59
C HIS A 294 31.46 -10.85 13.98
N GLY A 295 32.33 -11.28 14.89
CA GLY A 295 32.49 -10.70 16.22
C GLY A 295 32.82 -9.20 16.17
N GLU A 296 33.88 -8.83 15.43
CA GLU A 296 34.30 -7.45 15.22
C GLU A 296 33.19 -6.59 14.60
N ARG A 297 32.49 -7.10 13.57
CA ARG A 297 31.39 -6.37 12.91
C ARG A 297 30.25 -6.08 13.88
N LEU A 298 29.87 -7.04 14.72
CA LEU A 298 28.85 -6.84 15.75
C LEU A 298 29.31 -5.84 16.82
N GLN A 299 30.57 -5.90 17.25
CA GLN A 299 31.12 -4.94 18.21
C GLN A 299 31.14 -3.51 17.66
N ALA A 300 31.44 -3.34 16.37
CA ALA A 300 31.38 -2.03 15.70
C ALA A 300 29.95 -1.45 15.67
N ILE A 301 28.91 -2.29 15.59
CA ILE A 301 27.52 -1.82 15.73
C ILE A 301 27.26 -1.33 17.15
N ILE A 302 27.67 -2.10 18.16
CA ILE A 302 27.51 -1.73 19.58
C ILE A 302 28.20 -0.39 19.89
N ASN A 303 29.43 -0.21 19.40
CA ASN A 303 30.24 0.98 19.66
C ASN A 303 29.67 2.27 19.03
N ARG A 304 28.82 2.15 18.00
CA ARG A 304 28.12 3.28 17.38
C ARG A 304 26.90 3.75 18.16
N ALA A 305 26.43 2.98 19.14
CA ALA A 305 25.33 3.34 20.01
C ALA A 305 25.85 3.91 21.36
N PRO A 306 25.02 4.67 22.09
CA PRO A 306 25.35 5.06 23.46
C PRO A 306 25.71 3.83 24.32
N LYS A 307 26.72 3.96 25.18
CA LYS A 307 27.18 2.85 26.04
C LYS A 307 26.04 2.28 26.88
N ASN A 308 25.94 0.96 26.91
CA ASN A 308 24.94 0.23 27.66
C ASN A 308 25.55 -1.07 28.22
N ASP A 309 25.73 -1.15 29.54
CA ASP A 309 26.38 -2.28 30.21
C ASP A 309 25.41 -3.46 30.48
N ARG A 310 24.21 -3.45 29.88
CA ARG A 310 23.24 -4.54 30.02
C ARG A 310 23.62 -5.76 29.19
N ASN A 311 23.33 -6.95 29.74
CA ASN A 311 23.54 -8.26 29.11
C ASN A 311 25.02 -8.52 28.73
N PRO A 312 25.95 -8.47 29.70
CA PRO A 312 27.35 -8.75 29.42
C PRO A 312 27.49 -10.16 28.83
N ASN A 313 28.38 -10.30 27.84
CA ASN A 313 28.62 -11.54 27.10
C ASN A 313 27.46 -12.02 26.21
N GLU A 314 26.42 -11.22 25.97
CA GLU A 314 25.34 -11.58 25.04
C GLU A 314 25.34 -10.66 23.79
N PRO A 315 26.27 -10.88 22.84
CA PRO A 315 26.55 -9.93 21.76
C PRO A 315 25.32 -9.65 20.88
N PHE A 316 24.51 -10.66 20.54
CA PHE A 316 23.31 -10.47 19.71
C PHE A 316 22.27 -9.57 20.41
N ARG A 317 22.05 -9.77 21.70
CA ARG A 317 21.12 -8.93 22.48
C ARG A 317 21.66 -7.51 22.62
N GLN A 318 22.96 -7.34 22.80
CA GLN A 318 23.60 -6.02 22.85
C GLN A 318 23.46 -5.27 21.51
N VAL A 319 23.72 -5.95 20.39
CA VAL A 319 23.55 -5.37 19.04
C VAL A 319 22.10 -4.96 18.79
N LEU A 320 21.12 -5.81 19.10
CA LEU A 320 19.70 -5.47 18.93
C LEU A 320 19.30 -4.22 19.72
N ASN A 321 19.79 -4.08 20.95
CA ASN A 321 19.58 -2.89 21.76
C ASN A 321 20.28 -1.66 21.17
N ALA A 322 21.49 -1.80 20.64
CA ALA A 322 22.25 -0.74 19.98
C ALA A 322 21.52 -0.25 18.71
N ILE A 323 21.04 -1.17 17.86
CA ILE A 323 20.25 -0.86 16.67
C ILE A 323 18.97 -0.09 17.05
N ARG A 324 18.25 -0.57 18.08
CA ARG A 324 17.04 0.10 18.59
C ARG A 324 17.33 1.52 19.05
N GLN A 325 18.39 1.73 19.86
CA GLN A 325 18.78 3.07 20.32
C GLN A 325 19.16 4.00 19.16
N ARG A 326 19.87 3.48 18.16
CA ARG A 326 20.22 4.26 16.97
C ARG A 326 18.98 4.62 16.16
N LEU A 327 18.00 3.73 16.02
CA LEU A 327 16.73 4.06 15.37
C LEU A 327 15.99 5.19 16.10
N THR A 328 15.83 5.09 17.43
CA THR A 328 15.10 6.10 18.22
C THR A 328 15.80 7.46 18.23
N ASN A 329 17.14 7.47 18.15
CA ASN A 329 17.93 8.70 18.19
C ASN A 329 18.26 9.26 16.80
N ALA A 330 17.59 8.76 15.74
CA ALA A 330 17.87 9.13 14.35
C ALA A 330 19.35 8.96 13.94
N GLY A 331 20.04 7.97 14.52
CA GLY A 331 21.46 7.66 14.28
C GLY A 331 21.76 6.90 12.98
N TYR A 332 20.80 6.86 12.05
CA TYR A 332 20.97 6.33 10.70
C TYR A 332 20.78 7.47 9.70
N GLN A 333 21.84 7.77 8.96
CA GLN A 333 21.82 8.82 7.92
C GLN A 333 21.16 8.34 6.64
N HIS A 334 21.11 7.03 6.42
CA HIS A 334 20.44 6.41 5.27
C HIS A 334 19.91 5.03 5.66
N ILE A 335 18.76 4.62 5.11
CA ILE A 335 18.10 3.33 5.38
C ILE A 335 19.02 2.13 5.13
N SER A 336 19.90 2.19 4.13
CA SER A 336 20.86 1.11 3.85
C SER A 336 21.79 0.81 5.03
N GLN A 337 22.10 1.79 5.89
CA GLN A 337 22.91 1.55 7.09
C GLN A 337 22.15 0.69 8.12
N PHE A 338 20.82 0.85 8.22
CA PHE A 338 19.97 0.03 9.08
C PHE A 338 19.84 -1.39 8.51
N GLU A 339 19.62 -1.52 7.19
CA GLU A 339 19.61 -2.82 6.50
C GLU A 339 20.93 -3.57 6.69
N CYS A 340 22.07 -2.91 6.51
CA CYS A 340 23.41 -3.49 6.71
C CYS A 340 23.66 -4.00 8.14
N ASP A 341 23.11 -3.34 9.15
CA ASP A 341 23.22 -3.77 10.54
C ASP A 341 22.34 -5.00 10.83
N LEU A 342 21.17 -5.11 10.19
CA LEU A 342 20.34 -6.31 10.25
C LEU A 342 20.95 -7.48 9.46
N ASP A 343 21.59 -7.20 8.33
CA ASP A 343 22.34 -8.19 7.55
C ASP A 343 23.49 -8.77 8.37
N ALA A 344 24.23 -7.92 9.09
CA ALA A 344 25.30 -8.36 9.97
C ALA A 344 24.83 -9.35 11.05
N LEU A 345 23.63 -9.13 11.59
CA LEU A 345 23.00 -10.04 12.56
C LEU A 345 22.62 -11.38 11.91
N ASP A 346 22.04 -11.36 10.71
CA ASP A 346 21.68 -12.59 9.98
C ASP A 346 22.94 -13.40 9.62
N ASP A 347 23.97 -12.75 9.09
CA ASP A 347 25.24 -13.36 8.73
C ASP A 347 25.90 -14.02 9.95
N ALA A 348 25.95 -13.31 11.09
CA ALA A 348 26.57 -13.80 12.31
C ALA A 348 25.81 -15.00 12.93
N LEU A 349 24.47 -15.02 12.84
CA LEU A 349 23.67 -16.18 13.26
C LEU A 349 23.88 -17.37 12.32
N CYS A 350 23.95 -17.14 11.01
CA CYS A 350 24.23 -18.21 10.04
C CYS A 350 25.63 -18.81 10.25
N ALA A 351 26.63 -17.98 10.56
CA ALA A 351 28.01 -18.43 10.81
C ALA A 351 28.14 -19.40 12.00
N VAL A 352 27.16 -19.40 12.92
CA VAL A 352 27.09 -20.34 14.05
C VAL A 352 26.01 -21.40 13.89
N ASN A 353 25.53 -21.63 12.67
CA ASN A 353 24.49 -22.61 12.31
C ASN A 353 23.14 -22.37 13.04
N ALA A 354 22.80 -21.12 13.31
CA ALA A 354 21.55 -20.72 13.96
C ALA A 354 20.47 -20.29 12.95
N ASP A 355 20.38 -20.97 11.80
CA ASP A 355 19.48 -20.65 10.69
C ASP A 355 18.00 -20.50 11.09
N ILE A 356 17.53 -21.37 11.98
CA ILE A 356 16.13 -21.34 12.44
C ILE A 356 15.86 -20.08 13.27
N LEU A 357 16.82 -19.67 14.10
CA LEU A 357 16.70 -18.47 14.93
C LEU A 357 16.69 -17.22 14.06
N THR A 358 17.58 -17.13 13.08
CA THR A 358 17.61 -15.96 12.19
C THR A 358 16.35 -15.87 11.33
N ARG A 359 15.89 -16.99 10.76
CA ARG A 359 14.62 -17.06 9.99
C ARG A 359 13.42 -16.60 10.80
N ARG A 360 13.39 -16.90 12.11
CA ARG A 360 12.25 -16.55 12.97
C ARG A 360 12.30 -15.13 13.52
N HIS A 361 13.50 -14.60 13.82
CA HIS A 361 13.63 -13.37 14.61
C HIS A 361 14.28 -12.20 13.86
N ILE A 362 15.13 -12.45 12.87
CA ILE A 362 15.89 -11.39 12.17
C ILE A 362 15.43 -11.21 10.72
N ARG A 363 15.23 -12.29 9.95
CA ARG A 363 14.76 -12.18 8.55
C ARG A 363 13.43 -11.46 8.39
N PRO A 364 12.43 -11.59 9.30
CA PRO A 364 11.22 -10.80 9.21
C PRO A 364 11.46 -9.29 9.35
N LEU A 365 12.41 -8.89 10.22
CA LEU A 365 12.85 -7.50 10.35
C LEU A 365 13.55 -7.01 9.08
N ARG A 366 14.46 -7.81 8.51
CA ARG A 366 15.14 -7.49 7.25
C ARG A 366 14.16 -7.26 6.10
N ARG A 367 13.23 -8.19 5.90
CA ARG A 367 12.19 -8.07 4.86
C ARG A 367 11.28 -6.87 5.09
N ALA A 368 10.90 -6.60 6.35
CA ALA A 368 10.16 -5.41 6.70
C ALA A 368 10.95 -4.13 6.37
N ALA A 369 12.25 -4.08 6.67
CA ALA A 369 13.13 -2.95 6.34
C ALA A 369 13.19 -2.71 4.83
N THR A 370 13.34 -3.76 4.02
CA THR A 370 13.38 -3.65 2.55
C THR A 370 12.06 -3.11 1.98
N VAL A 371 10.92 -3.54 2.52
CA VAL A 371 9.59 -3.13 2.01
C VAL A 371 9.17 -1.76 2.53
N PHE A 372 9.22 -1.56 3.85
CA PHE A 372 8.65 -0.39 4.52
C PHE A 372 9.66 0.73 4.75
N GLY A 373 10.96 0.49 4.61
CA GLY A 373 12.02 1.45 4.91
C GLY A 373 11.85 2.11 6.28
N LEU A 374 12.15 3.40 6.37
CA LEU A 374 11.85 4.25 7.54
C LEU A 374 10.58 5.08 7.30
N ARG A 375 9.60 4.56 6.54
CA ARG A 375 8.50 5.38 6.00
C ARG A 375 7.10 4.75 6.08
N THR A 376 6.97 3.47 6.44
CA THR A 376 5.78 2.59 6.24
C THR A 376 5.32 2.49 4.79
N THR A 377 4.91 3.60 4.19
CA THR A 377 4.46 3.72 2.81
C THR A 377 5.28 4.76 2.06
N THR A 378 5.36 4.60 0.75
CA THR A 378 5.81 5.64 -0.17
C THR A 378 4.64 6.60 -0.40
N LEU A 379 4.79 7.88 -0.08
CA LEU A 379 3.70 8.86 -0.22
C LEU A 379 3.69 9.44 -1.64
N ASP A 380 2.67 9.13 -2.44
CA ASP A 380 2.52 9.69 -3.77
C ASP A 380 1.94 11.10 -3.68
N ILE A 381 2.44 12.01 -4.51
CA ILE A 381 1.92 13.36 -4.61
C ILE A 381 1.04 13.44 -5.84
N ARG A 382 -0.17 13.97 -5.75
CA ARG A 382 -1.06 14.12 -6.92
C ARG A 382 -1.58 15.54 -7.05
N GLN A 383 -1.43 16.15 -8.22
CA GLN A 383 -1.91 17.50 -8.51
C GLN A 383 -2.49 17.58 -9.92
N ASN A 384 -3.38 18.55 -10.15
CA ASN A 384 -3.98 18.83 -11.44
C ASN A 384 -3.03 19.62 -12.36
N SER A 385 -2.98 19.28 -13.65
CA SER A 385 -2.20 20.01 -14.65
C SER A 385 -2.53 21.51 -14.67
N THR A 386 -3.80 21.88 -14.55
CA THR A 386 -4.26 23.29 -14.52
C THR A 386 -3.63 24.12 -13.40
N VAL A 387 -3.32 23.50 -12.27
CA VAL A 387 -2.61 24.15 -11.15
C VAL A 387 -1.15 24.40 -11.54
N THR A 388 -0.49 23.38 -12.10
CA THR A 388 0.92 23.48 -12.51
C THR A 388 1.14 24.49 -13.63
N THR A 389 0.24 24.53 -14.62
CA THR A 389 0.31 25.48 -15.74
C THR A 389 0.04 26.90 -15.28
N SER A 390 -0.95 27.11 -14.39
CA SER A 390 -1.25 28.44 -13.83
C SER A 390 -0.07 28.99 -13.02
N VAL A 391 0.54 28.17 -12.16
CA VAL A 391 1.71 28.58 -11.38
C VAL A 391 2.90 28.90 -12.27
N LEU A 392 3.12 28.11 -13.33
CA LEU A 392 4.20 28.41 -14.27
C LEU A 392 3.98 29.73 -15.02
N ALA A 393 2.76 29.99 -15.49
CA ALA A 393 2.40 31.25 -16.13
C ALA A 393 2.58 32.46 -15.19
N GLU A 394 2.26 32.28 -13.90
CA GLU A 394 2.46 33.29 -12.87
C GLU A 394 3.95 33.61 -12.66
N ILE A 395 4.78 32.57 -12.51
CA ILE A 395 6.24 32.72 -12.37
C ILE A 395 6.82 33.47 -13.58
N TRP A 396 6.41 33.11 -14.78
CA TRP A 396 6.85 33.78 -15.99
C TRP A 396 6.44 35.25 -16.03
N SER A 397 5.19 35.54 -15.68
CA SER A 397 4.63 36.90 -15.65
C SER A 397 5.31 37.83 -14.64
N ALA A 398 6.04 37.28 -13.66
CA ALA A 398 6.87 38.06 -12.75
C ALA A 398 8.10 38.71 -13.44
N PHE A 399 8.50 38.18 -14.60
CA PHE A 399 9.63 38.70 -15.39
C PHE A 399 9.15 39.32 -16.72
N GLU A 400 8.33 38.57 -17.47
CA GLU A 400 7.82 38.95 -18.78
C GLU A 400 6.45 38.30 -19.01
N PRO A 401 5.53 38.92 -19.78
CA PRO A 401 4.21 38.35 -20.04
C PRO A 401 4.29 36.88 -20.47
N ALA A 402 3.57 36.00 -19.75
CA ALA A 402 3.54 34.60 -20.09
C ALA A 402 2.78 34.39 -21.42
N PRO A 403 3.29 33.54 -22.33
CA PRO A 403 2.50 33.09 -23.47
C PRO A 403 1.22 32.40 -23.02
N GLU A 404 0.20 32.36 -23.89
CA GLU A 404 -1.01 31.61 -23.60
C GLU A 404 -0.71 30.10 -23.64
N TYR A 405 -1.16 29.35 -22.63
CA TYR A 405 -0.96 27.90 -22.58
C TYR A 405 -1.58 27.21 -23.79
N GLY A 406 -0.86 26.24 -24.36
CA GLY A 406 -1.27 25.51 -25.57
C GLY A 406 -0.81 26.12 -26.89
N THR A 407 -0.16 27.28 -26.86
CA THR A 407 0.43 27.92 -28.04
C THR A 407 1.85 27.41 -28.34
N PRO A 408 2.34 27.52 -29.60
CA PRO A 408 3.73 27.22 -29.93
C PRO A 408 4.75 28.05 -29.13
N GLU A 409 4.42 29.29 -28.79
CA GLU A 409 5.25 30.20 -28.01
C GLU A 409 5.44 29.68 -26.58
N TRP A 410 4.37 29.18 -25.93
CA TRP A 410 4.45 28.50 -24.64
C TRP A 410 5.44 27.33 -24.69
N SER A 411 5.26 26.47 -25.69
CA SER A 411 6.05 25.26 -25.89
C SER A 411 7.54 25.57 -26.11
N THR A 412 7.82 26.64 -26.86
CA THR A 412 9.17 27.13 -27.16
C THR A 412 9.84 27.70 -25.92
N ARG A 413 9.14 28.55 -25.15
CA ARG A 413 9.67 29.11 -23.90
C ARG A 413 9.99 28.01 -22.89
N LEU A 414 9.07 27.07 -22.69
CA LEU A 414 9.24 25.94 -21.77
C LEU A 414 10.51 25.12 -22.09
N ARG A 415 10.70 24.74 -23.36
CA ARG A 415 11.88 23.97 -23.79
C ARG A 415 13.17 24.77 -23.67
N THR A 416 13.12 26.07 -23.97
CA THR A 416 14.28 26.97 -23.84
C THR A 416 14.73 27.08 -22.39
N GLU A 417 13.80 27.36 -21.48
CA GLU A 417 14.12 27.48 -20.05
C GLU A 417 14.55 26.14 -19.44
N LEU A 418 13.97 25.01 -19.86
CA LEU A 418 14.43 23.68 -19.44
C LEU A 418 15.88 23.39 -19.88
N ALA A 419 16.33 23.94 -21.01
CA ALA A 419 17.69 23.80 -21.49
C ALA A 419 18.68 24.80 -20.85
N ASP A 420 18.19 25.92 -20.33
CA ASP A 420 19.02 26.96 -19.72
C ASP A 420 19.54 26.53 -18.34
N GLN A 421 20.86 26.44 -18.18
CA GLN A 421 21.49 26.11 -16.90
C GLN A 421 21.38 27.25 -15.86
N ASN A 422 21.20 28.50 -16.29
CA ASN A 422 21.19 29.69 -15.45
C ASN A 422 19.77 30.27 -15.28
N LEU A 423 18.82 29.39 -14.96
CA LEU A 423 17.41 29.74 -14.79
C LEU A 423 17.24 30.86 -13.76
N GLN A 424 16.48 31.89 -14.11
CA GLN A 424 16.15 32.99 -13.20
C GLN A 424 15.05 32.56 -12.22
N TYR A 425 15.28 32.72 -10.91
CA TYR A 425 14.33 32.31 -9.88
C TYR A 425 13.45 33.47 -9.44
N PRO A 426 12.12 33.29 -9.32
CA PRO A 426 11.23 34.35 -8.85
C PRO A 426 11.41 34.62 -7.34
N GLN A 427 11.09 35.83 -6.92
CA GLN A 427 10.91 36.12 -5.49
C GLN A 427 9.63 35.47 -5.00
N ARG A 428 9.73 34.49 -4.09
CA ARG A 428 8.59 33.68 -3.65
C ARG A 428 7.49 34.50 -2.97
N ASP A 429 7.86 35.53 -2.21
CA ASP A 429 6.92 36.38 -1.47
C ASP A 429 6.01 37.22 -2.39
N GLY A 430 6.37 37.37 -3.67
CA GLY A 430 5.58 38.08 -4.67
C GLY A 430 4.58 37.20 -5.42
N LEU A 431 4.56 35.90 -5.15
CA LEU A 431 3.67 34.93 -5.80
C LEU A 431 2.41 34.69 -4.96
N SER A 432 1.37 34.14 -5.59
CA SER A 432 0.11 33.72 -4.98
C SER A 432 0.31 32.58 -3.98
N ASP A 433 -0.64 32.43 -3.05
CA ASP A 433 -0.65 31.32 -2.09
C ASP A 433 -0.56 29.95 -2.79
N GLN A 434 -1.21 29.80 -3.95
CA GLN A 434 -1.18 28.56 -4.73
C GLN A 434 0.21 28.27 -5.31
N ALA A 435 0.91 29.29 -5.82
CA ALA A 435 2.26 29.17 -6.34
C ALA A 435 3.28 28.90 -5.23
N GLN A 436 3.19 29.64 -4.12
CA GLN A 436 4.03 29.41 -2.94
C GLN A 436 3.86 28.00 -2.38
N GLU A 437 2.62 27.52 -2.29
CA GLU A 437 2.29 26.20 -1.78
C GLU A 437 2.80 25.06 -2.69
N LEU A 438 2.69 25.19 -4.01
CA LEU A 438 3.24 24.21 -4.96
C LEU A 438 4.77 24.16 -4.93
N LEU A 439 5.43 25.32 -4.87
CA LEU A 439 6.90 25.40 -4.77
C LEU A 439 7.39 24.88 -3.42
N ALA A 440 6.66 25.12 -2.33
CA ALA A 440 6.95 24.56 -1.01
C ALA A 440 6.82 23.03 -1.01
N LEU A 441 5.78 22.49 -1.65
CA LEU A 441 5.61 21.05 -1.82
C LEU A 441 6.78 20.43 -2.60
N LEU A 442 7.16 21.00 -3.75
CA LEU A 442 8.27 20.48 -4.54
C LEU A 442 9.60 20.58 -3.78
N ALA A 443 9.83 21.65 -3.02
CA ALA A 443 10.99 21.77 -2.15
C ALA A 443 11.00 20.71 -1.04
N LEU A 444 9.84 20.39 -0.46
CA LEU A 444 9.69 19.28 0.49
C LEU A 444 10.02 17.93 -0.16
N VAL A 445 9.52 17.68 -1.38
CA VAL A 445 9.83 16.46 -2.16
C VAL A 445 11.34 16.35 -2.37
N HIS A 446 12.00 17.45 -2.76
CA HIS A 446 13.45 17.51 -2.93
C HIS A 446 14.20 17.16 -1.62
N ALA A 447 13.84 17.80 -0.51
CA ALA A 447 14.47 17.58 0.79
C ALA A 447 14.35 16.11 1.24
N VAL A 448 13.18 15.49 1.02
CA VAL A 448 12.94 14.08 1.36
C VAL A 448 13.76 13.13 0.49
N ARG A 449 13.88 13.42 -0.82
CA ARG A 449 14.71 12.65 -1.76
C ARG A 449 16.20 12.66 -1.38
N THR A 450 16.68 13.75 -0.80
CA THR A 450 18.06 13.85 -0.26
C THR A 450 18.21 13.37 1.18
N GLY A 451 17.12 12.91 1.80
CA GLY A 451 17.05 12.55 3.21
C GLY A 451 17.44 11.10 3.51
N PRO A 452 17.16 10.62 4.74
CA PRO A 452 17.56 9.29 5.20
C PRO A 452 16.78 8.14 4.56
N ASP A 453 15.64 8.42 3.96
CA ASP A 453 14.88 7.46 3.17
C ASP A 453 14.31 8.15 1.92
N PRO A 454 15.08 8.21 0.82
CA PRO A 454 14.66 8.86 -0.43
C PRO A 454 13.35 8.32 -1.01
N LYS A 455 13.00 7.07 -0.69
CA LYS A 455 11.78 6.40 -1.15
C LYS A 455 10.56 6.79 -0.31
N ALA A 456 10.69 7.67 0.70
CA ALA A 456 9.57 8.18 1.50
C ALA A 456 8.56 8.96 0.66
N VAL A 457 9.00 9.61 -0.41
CA VAL A 457 8.13 10.28 -1.38
C VAL A 457 8.14 9.55 -2.71
N GLY A 458 6.94 9.29 -3.22
CA GLY A 458 6.68 8.58 -4.45
C GLY A 458 6.75 9.45 -5.70
N PRO A 459 6.06 9.04 -6.77
CA PRO A 459 5.85 9.88 -7.94
C PRO A 459 4.99 11.12 -7.66
N PHE A 460 5.18 12.11 -8.51
CA PHE A 460 4.28 13.24 -8.73
C PHE A 460 3.31 12.86 -9.86
N ILE A 461 2.08 12.51 -9.50
CA ILE A 461 0.99 12.12 -10.39
C ILE A 461 0.32 13.39 -10.91
N LEU A 462 0.31 13.54 -12.24
CA LEU A 462 -0.25 14.70 -12.91
C LEU A 462 -1.63 14.36 -13.48
N SER A 463 -2.68 14.81 -12.80
CA SER A 463 -4.07 14.62 -13.24
C SER A 463 -4.39 15.52 -14.43
N MET A 464 -5.32 15.11 -15.27
CA MET A 464 -5.70 15.82 -16.50
C MET A 464 -4.49 16.12 -17.40
N THR A 465 -3.59 15.14 -17.59
CA THR A 465 -2.47 15.29 -18.53
C THR A 465 -2.98 15.19 -19.98
N ARG A 466 -2.77 16.25 -20.78
CA ARG A 466 -3.28 16.37 -22.15
C ARG A 466 -2.20 16.61 -23.19
N SER A 467 -1.03 17.06 -22.77
CA SER A 467 0.10 17.40 -23.64
C SER A 467 1.45 17.06 -23.01
N ALA A 468 2.52 17.08 -23.82
CA ALA A 468 3.88 16.96 -23.30
C ALA A 468 4.25 18.16 -22.43
N ASP A 469 3.72 19.35 -22.74
CA ASP A 469 4.00 20.58 -22.02
C ASP A 469 3.49 20.55 -20.57
N ASP A 470 2.43 19.77 -20.29
CA ASP A 470 1.97 19.51 -18.92
C ASP A 470 3.06 18.83 -18.08
N ILE A 471 3.63 17.74 -18.61
CA ILE A 471 4.66 16.95 -17.94
C ILE A 471 5.95 17.76 -17.80
N LEU A 472 6.35 18.44 -18.88
CA LEU A 472 7.54 19.30 -18.92
C LEU A 472 7.40 20.49 -17.97
N GLY A 473 6.19 21.01 -17.78
CA GLY A 473 5.90 22.06 -16.80
C GLY A 473 6.25 21.64 -15.37
N VAL A 474 5.94 20.40 -14.98
CA VAL A 474 6.35 19.85 -13.67
C VAL A 474 7.87 19.80 -13.55
N TYR A 475 8.59 19.41 -14.61
CA TYR A 475 10.05 19.43 -14.58
C TYR A 475 10.61 20.84 -14.40
N LEU A 476 10.06 21.85 -15.07
CA LEU A 476 10.52 23.22 -14.92
C LEU A 476 10.20 23.76 -13.50
N LEU A 477 9.03 23.45 -12.96
CA LEU A 477 8.68 23.77 -11.57
C LEU A 477 9.61 23.08 -10.57
N ALA A 478 10.02 21.83 -10.83
CA ALA A 478 11.01 21.15 -10.00
C ALA A 478 12.37 21.88 -10.05
N ARG A 479 12.76 22.46 -11.19
CA ARG A 479 13.97 23.30 -11.25
C ARG A 479 13.84 24.54 -10.35
N TYR A 480 12.72 25.25 -10.41
CA TYR A 480 12.46 26.37 -9.51
C TYR A 480 12.43 25.98 -8.01
N ALA A 481 12.18 24.70 -7.73
CA ALA A 481 12.19 24.13 -6.38
C ALA A 481 13.57 23.61 -5.91
N GLY A 482 14.60 23.63 -6.77
CA GLY A 482 15.98 23.30 -6.40
C GLY A 482 16.52 21.96 -6.90
N PHE A 483 15.82 21.24 -7.80
CA PHE A 483 16.27 19.94 -8.30
C PHE A 483 17.49 19.99 -9.26
N GLY A 484 18.01 21.18 -9.58
CA GLY A 484 19.17 21.36 -10.46
C GLY A 484 18.82 21.45 -11.95
N SER A 485 19.83 21.30 -12.83
CA SER A 485 19.72 21.50 -14.28
C SER A 485 20.14 20.32 -15.14
N GLU A 486 20.84 19.33 -14.57
CA GLU A 486 21.42 18.21 -15.34
C GLU A 486 20.49 17.00 -15.43
N THR A 487 20.02 16.54 -14.26
CA THR A 487 19.08 15.42 -14.08
C THR A 487 18.19 15.71 -12.88
N LEU A 488 16.87 15.55 -13.03
CA LEU A 488 15.90 15.79 -11.97
C LEU A 488 15.50 14.46 -11.33
N ASP A 489 15.79 14.29 -10.04
CA ASP A 489 15.32 13.12 -9.26
C ASP A 489 13.85 13.28 -8.82
N ILE A 490 12.96 13.42 -9.82
CA ILE A 490 11.51 13.44 -9.64
C ILE A 490 10.88 12.48 -10.65
N SER A 491 10.03 11.57 -10.17
CA SER A 491 9.24 10.70 -11.03
C SER A 491 7.91 11.38 -11.31
N VAL A 492 7.66 11.80 -12.56
CA VAL A 492 6.39 12.39 -12.97
C VAL A 492 5.57 11.31 -13.67
N VAL A 493 4.38 11.02 -13.13
CA VAL A 493 3.48 10.00 -13.65
C VAL A 493 2.27 10.69 -14.29
N PRO A 494 2.15 10.71 -15.62
CA PRO A 494 0.98 11.28 -16.26
C PRO A 494 -0.23 10.39 -16.02
N LEU A 495 -1.35 11.00 -15.63
CA LEU A 495 -2.65 10.35 -15.51
C LEU A 495 -3.50 10.74 -16.73
N PHE A 496 -3.79 9.75 -17.58
CA PHE A 496 -4.67 9.90 -18.74
C PHE A 496 -6.10 9.48 -18.39
N GLU A 497 -7.04 10.44 -18.47
CA GLU A 497 -8.38 10.29 -17.91
C GLU A 497 -9.49 10.35 -18.96
N THR A 498 -9.30 11.06 -20.08
CA THR A 498 -10.31 11.11 -21.16
C THR A 498 -9.98 10.17 -22.30
N ILE A 499 -10.97 9.88 -23.15
CA ILE A 499 -10.77 9.07 -24.37
C ILE A 499 -9.78 9.75 -25.32
N GLY A 500 -9.84 11.07 -25.43
CA GLY A 500 -8.88 11.85 -26.23
C GLY A 500 -7.46 11.68 -25.73
N ASP A 501 -7.27 11.79 -24.41
CA ASP A 501 -5.95 11.66 -23.78
C ASP A 501 -5.38 10.24 -23.96
N LEU A 502 -6.20 9.19 -23.75
CA LEU A 502 -5.80 7.80 -23.97
C LEU A 502 -5.35 7.54 -25.41
N ARG A 503 -6.03 8.14 -26.40
CA ARG A 503 -5.67 8.03 -27.82
C ARG A 503 -4.37 8.75 -28.16
N ASN A 504 -4.03 9.81 -27.44
CA ASN A 504 -2.84 10.64 -27.67
C ASN A 504 -1.65 10.27 -26.76
N ALA A 505 -1.87 9.47 -25.72
CA ALA A 505 -0.90 9.13 -24.68
C ALA A 505 0.47 8.72 -25.22
N SER A 506 0.52 7.86 -26.25
CA SER A 506 1.80 7.42 -26.83
C SER A 506 2.58 8.56 -27.48
N ALA A 507 1.90 9.50 -28.17
CA ALA A 507 2.55 10.64 -28.81
C ALA A 507 3.07 11.63 -27.77
N ILE A 508 2.25 11.94 -26.76
CA ILE A 508 2.62 12.80 -25.63
C ILE A 508 3.91 12.31 -24.96
N LEU A 509 4.02 11.01 -24.68
CA LEU A 509 5.22 10.45 -24.04
C LEU A 509 6.46 10.50 -24.94
N LEU A 510 6.32 10.35 -26.26
CA LEU A 510 7.43 10.49 -27.19
C LEU A 510 7.93 11.94 -27.26
N ASP A 511 7.02 12.91 -27.31
CA ASP A 511 7.35 14.33 -27.34
C ASP A 511 8.09 14.76 -26.05
N VAL A 512 7.77 14.17 -24.90
CA VAL A 512 8.56 14.37 -23.65
C VAL A 512 9.97 13.81 -23.78
N LEU A 513 10.12 12.64 -24.40
CA LEU A 513 11.43 11.98 -24.60
C LEU A 513 12.34 12.69 -25.60
N ASP A 514 11.80 13.58 -26.42
CA ASP A 514 12.57 14.44 -27.33
C ASP A 514 13.25 15.61 -26.59
N VAL A 515 12.82 15.92 -25.35
CA VAL A 515 13.48 16.93 -24.51
C VAL A 515 14.67 16.32 -23.76
N PRO A 516 15.92 16.80 -23.98
CA PRO A 516 17.11 16.15 -23.42
C PRO A 516 17.12 16.01 -21.90
N LEU A 517 16.69 17.06 -21.16
CA LEU A 517 16.63 17.03 -19.70
C LEU A 517 15.65 15.97 -19.19
N ALA A 518 14.45 15.90 -19.77
CA ALA A 518 13.44 14.90 -19.43
C ALA A 518 13.96 13.49 -19.72
N ARG A 519 14.52 13.27 -20.92
CA ARG A 519 15.10 11.98 -21.31
C ARG A 519 16.21 11.53 -20.36
N ARG A 520 17.15 12.41 -20.00
CA ARG A 520 18.23 12.09 -19.05
C ARG A 520 17.69 11.76 -17.66
N SER A 521 16.72 12.53 -17.17
CA SER A 521 16.09 12.32 -15.86
C SER A 521 15.39 10.95 -15.80
N LEU A 522 14.61 10.60 -16.83
CA LEU A 522 13.94 9.29 -16.94
C LEU A 522 14.94 8.13 -17.10
N LYS A 523 16.06 8.34 -17.81
CA LYS A 523 17.13 7.32 -17.90
C LYS A 523 17.79 7.07 -16.54
N SER A 524 18.07 8.13 -15.79
CA SER A 524 18.62 8.02 -14.42
C SER A 524 17.66 7.26 -13.48
N GLY A 525 16.35 7.33 -13.74
CA GLY A 525 15.31 6.56 -13.06
C GLY A 525 15.20 5.08 -13.46
N GLY A 526 16.10 4.56 -14.31
CA GLY A 526 16.15 3.14 -14.67
C GLY A 526 15.39 2.76 -15.95
N ASN A 527 15.18 3.71 -16.87
CA ASN A 527 14.51 3.51 -18.16
C ASN A 527 13.09 2.94 -18.04
N VAL A 528 12.38 3.25 -16.95
CA VAL A 528 10.97 2.88 -16.76
C VAL A 528 10.16 4.16 -16.68
N ILE A 529 9.10 4.23 -17.47
CA ILE A 529 8.12 5.33 -17.41
C ILE A 529 6.82 4.74 -16.89
N GLU A 530 6.43 5.20 -15.72
CA GLU A 530 5.17 4.83 -15.10
C GLU A 530 4.06 5.75 -15.61
N VAL A 531 2.93 5.16 -16.00
CA VAL A 531 1.76 5.86 -16.56
C VAL A 531 0.53 5.45 -15.77
N MET A 532 -0.24 6.43 -15.30
CA MET A 532 -1.48 6.14 -14.59
C MET A 532 -2.68 6.15 -15.54
N LEU A 533 -3.57 5.18 -15.35
CA LEU A 533 -4.77 4.99 -16.18
C LEU A 533 -6.06 5.27 -15.38
N GLY A 534 -6.84 6.26 -15.83
CA GLY A 534 -8.10 6.68 -15.22
C GLY A 534 -9.31 5.88 -15.71
N TYR A 535 -9.63 4.75 -15.07
CA TYR A 535 -10.75 3.89 -15.46
C TYR A 535 -12.13 4.55 -15.26
N SER A 536 -12.37 5.11 -14.07
CA SER A 536 -13.68 5.69 -13.75
C SER A 536 -13.96 6.94 -14.56
N ASP A 537 -12.96 7.79 -14.77
CA ASP A 537 -13.12 9.07 -15.47
C ASP A 537 -13.24 8.89 -16.98
N SER A 538 -12.45 7.98 -17.58
CA SER A 538 -12.66 7.64 -19.01
C SER A 538 -14.01 6.95 -19.24
N GLY A 539 -14.50 6.21 -18.24
CA GLY A 539 -15.84 5.64 -18.26
C GLY A 539 -16.96 6.69 -18.20
N LYS A 540 -16.77 7.81 -17.50
CA LYS A 540 -17.71 8.95 -17.51
C LYS A 540 -17.68 9.71 -18.84
N ASP A 541 -16.51 9.80 -19.46
CA ASP A 541 -16.29 10.50 -20.72
C ASP A 541 -16.85 9.73 -21.92
N GLY A 542 -16.40 8.48 -22.13
CA GLY A 542 -16.72 7.69 -23.32
C GLY A 542 -17.72 6.55 -23.11
N GLY A 543 -18.18 6.31 -21.89
CA GLY A 543 -18.94 5.10 -21.52
C GLY A 543 -18.06 3.87 -21.31
N TYR A 544 -18.58 2.86 -20.61
CA TYR A 544 -17.81 1.71 -20.12
C TYR A 544 -17.10 0.90 -21.21
N PHE A 545 -17.79 0.59 -22.32
CA PHE A 545 -17.22 -0.23 -23.39
C PHE A 545 -16.09 0.50 -24.13
N CYS A 546 -16.32 1.75 -24.52
CA CYS A 546 -15.32 2.59 -25.20
C CYS A 546 -14.09 2.79 -24.32
N SER A 547 -14.27 3.15 -23.05
CA SER A 547 -13.18 3.30 -22.07
C SER A 547 -12.35 2.03 -21.96
N THR A 548 -12.98 0.86 -21.75
CA THR A 548 -12.26 -0.41 -21.60
C THR A 548 -11.45 -0.76 -22.85
N TRP A 549 -12.02 -0.52 -24.04
CA TRP A 549 -11.35 -0.76 -25.32
C TRP A 549 -10.16 0.18 -25.54
N GLU A 550 -10.35 1.48 -25.28
CA GLU A 550 -9.28 2.48 -25.47
C GLU A 550 -8.17 2.32 -24.43
N LEU A 551 -8.47 1.85 -23.22
CA LEU A 551 -7.46 1.48 -22.22
C LEU A 551 -6.58 0.30 -22.67
N ASP A 552 -7.15 -0.75 -23.27
CA ASP A 552 -6.35 -1.85 -23.86
C ASP A 552 -5.45 -1.31 -24.98
N ARG A 553 -6.02 -0.53 -25.91
CA ARG A 553 -5.27 0.01 -27.06
C ARG A 553 -4.17 0.99 -26.63
N ALA A 554 -4.46 1.88 -25.68
CA ALA A 554 -3.49 2.83 -25.16
C ALA A 554 -2.30 2.12 -24.54
N GLN A 555 -2.53 1.11 -23.67
CA GLN A 555 -1.46 0.34 -23.06
C GLN A 555 -0.54 -0.32 -24.10
N ARG A 556 -1.11 -1.00 -25.11
CA ARG A 556 -0.32 -1.64 -26.19
C ARG A 556 0.50 -0.62 -26.98
N ARG A 557 -0.10 0.53 -27.30
CA ARG A 557 0.57 1.62 -28.04
C ARG A 557 1.71 2.22 -27.23
N ILE A 558 1.49 2.48 -25.94
CA ILE A 558 2.50 3.02 -25.03
C ILE A 558 3.67 2.05 -24.90
N VAL A 559 3.41 0.76 -24.64
CA VAL A 559 4.47 -0.27 -24.55
C VAL A 559 5.32 -0.28 -25.83
N THR A 560 4.67 -0.30 -27.00
CA THR A 560 5.37 -0.33 -28.30
C THR A 560 6.18 0.94 -28.54
N ALA A 561 5.59 2.11 -28.28
CA ALA A 561 6.24 3.40 -28.48
C ALA A 561 7.46 3.58 -27.57
N LEU A 562 7.33 3.27 -26.28
CA LEU A 562 8.43 3.39 -25.32
C LEU A 562 9.55 2.40 -25.59
N ALA A 563 9.21 1.15 -25.96
CA ALA A 563 10.20 0.15 -26.32
C ALA A 563 11.08 0.60 -27.50
N SER A 564 10.50 1.29 -28.50
CA SER A 564 11.24 1.85 -29.64
C SER A 564 12.28 2.90 -29.23
N GLN A 565 12.12 3.51 -28.05
CA GLN A 565 13.01 4.52 -27.49
C GLN A 565 13.98 3.97 -26.43
N GLY A 566 13.95 2.66 -26.17
CA GLY A 566 14.74 2.00 -25.12
C GLY A 566 14.19 2.15 -23.71
N PHE A 567 12.90 2.49 -23.58
CA PHE A 567 12.18 2.59 -22.31
C PHE A 567 11.18 1.46 -22.13
N ARG A 568 10.85 1.14 -20.88
CA ARG A 568 9.77 0.22 -20.52
C ARG A 568 8.61 0.98 -19.91
N ALA A 569 7.38 0.58 -20.23
CA ALA A 569 6.20 1.09 -19.55
C ALA A 569 5.97 0.33 -18.24
N ALA A 570 5.48 1.03 -17.22
CA ALA A 570 4.81 0.45 -16.06
C ALA A 570 3.44 1.13 -15.91
N PHE A 571 2.40 0.39 -15.51
CA PHE A 571 1.05 0.95 -15.46
C PHE A 571 0.54 1.04 -14.02
N PHE A 572 0.19 2.25 -13.62
CA PHE A 572 -0.54 2.49 -12.38
C PHE A 572 -2.05 2.46 -12.68
N HIS A 573 -2.71 1.39 -12.25
CA HIS A 573 -4.15 1.21 -12.42
C HIS A 573 -4.94 2.01 -11.37
N GLY A 574 -5.62 3.09 -11.80
CA GLY A 574 -6.49 3.89 -10.94
C GLY A 574 -7.79 3.20 -10.51
N ARG A 575 -8.53 3.85 -9.62
CA ARG A 575 -9.78 3.31 -9.06
C ARG A 575 -10.83 3.07 -10.15
N GLY A 576 -11.50 1.92 -10.05
CA GLY A 576 -12.64 1.56 -10.87
C GLY A 576 -12.33 0.62 -12.02
N GLY A 577 -11.08 0.20 -12.22
CA GLY A 577 -10.76 -0.93 -13.08
C GLY A 577 -11.29 -2.25 -12.53
N SER A 578 -11.44 -3.27 -13.38
CA SER A 578 -11.87 -4.63 -12.99
C SER A 578 -11.03 -5.21 -11.85
N VAL A 579 -9.73 -4.89 -11.80
CA VAL A 579 -8.78 -5.26 -10.75
C VAL A 579 -9.15 -4.67 -9.37
N SER A 580 -9.83 -3.51 -9.34
CA SER A 580 -10.13 -2.75 -8.11
C SER A 580 -11.59 -2.83 -7.63
N ARG A 581 -12.52 -3.34 -8.47
CA ARG A 581 -13.98 -3.33 -8.17
C ARG A 581 -14.52 -4.61 -7.51
N GLY A 582 -13.69 -5.60 -7.22
CA GLY A 582 -14.07 -6.76 -6.39
C GLY A 582 -15.16 -7.68 -6.97
N GLY A 583 -15.37 -7.67 -8.30
CA GLY A 583 -16.34 -8.55 -8.97
C GLY A 583 -15.73 -9.85 -9.54
N ALA A 584 -14.48 -9.79 -10.00
CA ALA A 584 -13.70 -10.96 -10.40
C ALA A 584 -12.51 -11.11 -9.43
N PRO A 585 -12.03 -12.34 -9.17
CA PRO A 585 -10.81 -12.54 -8.39
C PRO A 585 -9.68 -11.70 -8.98
N THR A 586 -8.98 -10.94 -8.14
CA THR A 586 -7.94 -9.97 -8.57
C THR A 586 -6.90 -10.61 -9.50
N GLY A 587 -6.48 -11.85 -9.22
CA GLY A 587 -5.55 -12.59 -10.08
C GLY A 587 -6.05 -12.78 -11.52
N ARG A 588 -7.35 -13.02 -11.73
CA ARG A 588 -7.94 -13.13 -13.07
C ARG A 588 -8.01 -11.78 -13.78
N ALA A 589 -8.33 -10.72 -13.05
CA ALA A 589 -8.37 -9.37 -13.61
C ALA A 589 -6.97 -8.87 -14.03
N ILE A 590 -5.92 -9.26 -13.30
CA ILE A 590 -4.52 -9.03 -13.67
C ILE A 590 -4.16 -9.88 -14.89
N ALA A 591 -4.48 -11.17 -14.90
CA ALA A 591 -4.21 -12.06 -16.04
C ALA A 591 -4.91 -11.63 -17.34
N ALA A 592 -6.03 -10.91 -17.25
CA ALA A 592 -6.77 -10.37 -18.39
C ALA A 592 -6.18 -9.08 -18.97
N GLN A 593 -5.12 -8.51 -18.37
CA GLN A 593 -4.45 -7.33 -18.93
C GLN A 593 -3.80 -7.64 -20.30
N PRO A 594 -3.61 -6.63 -21.17
CA PRO A 594 -3.03 -6.86 -22.48
C PRO A 594 -1.63 -7.50 -22.37
N ARG A 595 -1.32 -8.43 -23.28
CA ARG A 595 -0.03 -9.13 -23.26
C ARG A 595 1.13 -8.14 -23.27
N GLY A 596 2.05 -8.30 -22.31
CA GLY A 596 3.27 -7.50 -22.22
C GLY A 596 3.12 -6.17 -21.46
N THR A 597 1.94 -5.85 -20.91
CA THR A 597 1.75 -4.58 -20.18
C THR A 597 2.17 -4.67 -18.71
N ILE A 598 2.03 -5.84 -18.08
CA ILE A 598 2.52 -6.06 -16.70
C ILE A 598 4.05 -6.12 -16.71
N ALA A 599 4.64 -6.99 -17.54
CA ALA A 599 6.10 -7.12 -17.72
C ALA A 599 6.92 -7.10 -16.40
N GLY A 600 6.33 -7.66 -15.33
CA GLY A 600 6.91 -7.74 -14.01
C GLY A 600 6.55 -6.63 -13.01
N ARG A 601 5.80 -5.56 -13.37
CA ARG A 601 5.52 -4.45 -12.44
C ARG A 601 4.10 -3.91 -12.53
#